data_AF-A0A3C1NDK9-F1
#
_entry.id   AF-A0A3C1NDK9-F1
#
_cell.length_a   1.000
_cell.length_b   1.000
_cell.length_c   1.000
_cell.angle_alpha   90.00
_cell.angle_beta   90.00
_cell.angle_gamma   90.00
#
_symmetry.space_group_name_H-M   'P 1'
#
loop_
_entity.id
_entity.type
_entity.pdbx_description
1 polymer ?
#
loop_
_entity_poly.entity_id
_entity_poly.type
_entity_poly.pdbx_seq_one_letter_code
_entity_poly.pdbx_strand_id
1 'polypeptide(L)'
;MTQQTTNGRKRLRKMFGKIHEVAEMPNLIEVQKQSYDQFLMVEEPEGGRLDEGLQGVFRSVFPIRDFGERAQLEFVRYAFELPKYDVEECQQRGMTYAAPLKVTLRLIVFDVNEETGARSV
;
A
#
# COMPACT_ATOMS: atom_id res chain seq x y z
N MET A 1 -13.97 -11.81 40.25
CA MET A 1 -13.61 -13.07 39.56
C MET A 1 -12.23 -12.92 38.95
N THR A 2 -11.27 -13.72 39.40
CA THR A 2 -9.86 -13.64 38.99
C THR A 2 -9.72 -14.24 37.59
N GLN A 3 -9.46 -13.40 36.58
CA GLN A 3 -9.20 -13.89 35.22
C GLN A 3 -7.85 -14.65 35.21
N GLN A 4 -7.87 -15.92 34.81
CA GLN A 4 -6.71 -16.78 34.74
C GLN A 4 -6.29 -16.96 33.28
N THR A 5 -5.13 -16.41 32.90
CA THR A 5 -4.52 -16.63 31.59
C THR A 5 -3.61 -17.86 31.65
N THR A 6 -3.94 -18.91 30.90
CA THR A 6 -3.19 -20.18 30.89
C THR A 6 -2.33 -20.30 29.63
N ASN A 7 -1.09 -19.85 29.67
CA ASN A 7 -0.10 -20.15 28.62
C ASN A 7 0.81 -21.29 29.08
N GLY A 8 0.70 -22.48 28.46
CA GLY A 8 1.68 -23.59 28.32
C GLY A 8 2.40 -24.17 29.56
N ARG A 9 2.79 -23.35 30.53
CA ARG A 9 3.26 -23.71 31.87
C ARG A 9 2.31 -23.08 32.87
N LYS A 10 1.61 -23.91 33.66
CA LYS A 10 0.62 -23.53 34.68
C LYS A 10 1.23 -22.68 35.81
N ARG A 11 1.72 -21.47 35.52
CA ARG A 11 2.21 -20.51 36.52
C ARG A 11 1.09 -19.50 36.79
N LEU A 12 0.37 -19.72 37.88
CA LEU A 12 -0.72 -18.84 38.32
C LEU A 12 -0.16 -17.44 38.65
N ARG A 13 -0.64 -16.42 37.94
CA ARG A 13 -0.38 -15.00 38.26
C ARG A 13 -1.56 -14.45 39.07
N LYS A 14 -1.32 -14.08 40.34
CA LYS A 14 -2.32 -13.39 41.16
C LYS A 14 -2.29 -11.89 40.85
N MET A 15 -3.46 -11.28 40.68
CA MET A 15 -3.63 -9.83 40.48
C MET A 15 -4.33 -9.23 41.71
N PHE A 16 -3.84 -8.10 42.21
CA PHE A 16 -4.36 -7.42 43.41
C PHE A 16 -5.00 -6.05 43.11
N GLY A 17 -5.11 -5.69 41.82
CA GLY A 17 -5.77 -4.46 41.38
C GLY A 17 -7.27 -4.48 41.70
N LYS A 18 -7.79 -3.37 42.23
CA LYS A 18 -9.22 -3.22 42.56
C LYS A 18 -10.04 -2.64 41.39
N ILE A 19 -9.39 -1.87 40.52
CA ILE A 19 -10.01 -1.27 39.33
C ILE A 19 -10.08 -2.33 38.24
N HIS A 20 -11.26 -2.52 37.64
CA HIS A 20 -11.44 -3.42 36.53
C HIS A 20 -11.01 -2.75 35.22
N GLU A 21 -10.44 -3.54 34.32
CA GLU A 21 -10.09 -3.09 32.98
C GLU A 21 -11.38 -2.76 32.22
N VAL A 22 -11.49 -1.52 31.72
CA VAL A 22 -12.69 -1.01 31.03
C VAL A 22 -12.63 -1.20 29.52
N ALA A 23 -11.44 -1.43 28.97
CA ALA A 23 -11.22 -1.70 27.55
C ALA A 23 -10.11 -2.74 27.43
N GLU A 24 -10.21 -3.61 26.43
CA GLU A 24 -9.18 -4.62 26.18
C GLU A 24 -7.89 -3.97 25.64
N MET A 25 -6.76 -4.63 25.89
CA MET A 25 -5.49 -4.18 25.35
C MET A 25 -5.52 -4.24 23.81
N PRO A 26 -5.28 -3.10 23.13
CA PRO A 26 -5.30 -3.07 21.67
C PRO A 26 -4.09 -3.80 21.10
N ASN A 27 -4.12 -4.05 19.80
CA ASN A 27 -2.98 -4.61 19.10
C ASN A 27 -1.86 -3.55 19.01
N LEU A 28 -0.76 -3.78 19.74
CA LEU A 28 0.33 -2.82 19.88
C LEU A 28 1.12 -2.58 18.58
N ILE A 29 0.97 -3.45 17.57
CA ILE A 29 1.62 -3.30 16.26
C ILE A 29 0.65 -2.85 15.17
N GLU A 30 -0.60 -2.56 15.52
CA GLU A 30 -1.67 -2.22 14.58
C GLU A 30 -1.34 -0.98 13.77
N VAL A 31 -0.88 0.09 14.42
CA VAL A 31 -0.54 1.35 13.76
C VAL A 31 0.47 1.15 12.62
N GLN A 32 1.48 0.31 12.85
CA GLN A 32 2.52 0.04 11.85
C GLN A 32 1.97 -0.77 10.68
N LYS A 33 1.17 -1.80 10.96
CA LYS A 33 0.54 -2.63 9.92
C LYS A 33 -0.44 -1.80 9.09
N GLN A 34 -1.36 -1.11 9.76
CA GLN A 34 -2.41 -0.33 9.11
C GLN A 34 -1.84 0.81 8.27
N SER A 35 -0.82 1.52 8.76
CA SER A 35 -0.18 2.59 7.99
C SER A 35 0.44 2.07 6.69
N TYR A 36 1.06 0.90 6.72
CA TYR A 36 1.69 0.31 5.54
C TYR A 36 0.64 -0.27 4.58
N ASP A 37 -0.39 -0.93 5.11
CA ASP A 37 -1.50 -1.46 4.32
C ASP A 37 -2.27 -0.33 3.59
N GLN A 38 -2.52 0.79 4.28
CA GLN A 38 -3.15 1.97 3.69
C GLN A 38 -2.26 2.62 2.62
N PHE A 39 -0.93 2.65 2.83
CA PHE A 39 -0.01 3.21 1.86
C PHE A 39 0.07 2.37 0.57
N LEU A 40 0.17 1.04 0.71
CA LEU A 40 0.34 0.14 -0.43
C LEU A 40 -0.95 -0.12 -1.20
N MET A 41 -2.09 -0.29 -0.51
CA MET A 41 -3.36 -0.75 -1.09
C MET A 41 -3.16 -1.90 -2.10
N VAL A 42 -2.52 -2.98 -1.63
CA VAL A 42 -2.07 -4.10 -2.46
C VAL A 42 -3.23 -4.68 -3.29
N GLU A 43 -4.33 -4.99 -2.60
CA GLU A 43 -5.58 -5.39 -3.23
C GLU A 43 -6.40 -4.16 -3.59
N GLU A 44 -6.95 -4.14 -4.81
CA GLU A 44 -7.84 -3.08 -5.25
C GLU A 44 -9.24 -3.32 -4.65
N PRO A 45 -9.79 -2.39 -3.86
CA PRO A 45 -11.12 -2.54 -3.28
C PRO A 45 -12.21 -2.44 -4.35
N GLU A 46 -13.36 -3.04 -4.08
CA GLU A 46 -14.55 -2.90 -4.93
C GLU A 46 -14.94 -1.41 -5.04
N GLY A 47 -14.92 -0.86 -6.25
CA GLY A 47 -15.12 0.57 -6.50
C GLY A 47 -13.85 1.36 -6.84
N GLY A 48 -12.68 0.72 -6.77
CA GLY A 48 -11.39 1.32 -7.13
C GLY A 48 -10.69 2.00 -5.97
N ARG A 49 -9.40 2.30 -6.15
CA ARG A 49 -8.56 2.93 -5.11
C ARG A 49 -8.90 4.40 -4.90
N LEU A 50 -8.93 4.82 -3.63
CA LEU A 50 -8.94 6.23 -3.23
C LEU A 50 -7.63 6.91 -3.63
N ASP A 51 -7.66 8.25 -3.74
CA ASP A 51 -6.50 9.07 -4.12
C ASP A 51 -5.54 9.30 -2.94
N GLU A 52 -5.14 8.22 -2.31
CA GLU A 52 -4.25 8.18 -1.16
C GLU A 52 -3.10 7.19 -1.39
N GLY A 53 -2.09 7.21 -0.51
CA GLY A 53 -0.95 6.30 -0.59
C GLY A 53 -0.23 6.36 -1.95
N LEU A 54 0.11 5.19 -2.51
CA LEU A 54 0.74 5.10 -3.82
C LEU A 54 -0.15 5.62 -4.96
N GLN A 55 -1.46 5.39 -4.89
CA GLN A 55 -2.41 5.85 -5.91
C GLN A 55 -2.39 7.38 -5.99
N GLY A 56 -2.46 8.06 -4.84
CA GLY A 56 -2.37 9.52 -4.76
C GLY A 56 -1.03 10.07 -5.28
N VAL A 57 0.08 9.37 -5.01
CA VAL A 57 1.41 9.75 -5.52
C VAL A 57 1.48 9.62 -7.05
N PHE A 58 0.95 8.55 -7.63
CA PHE A 58 0.93 8.43 -9.09
C PHE A 58 0.03 9.49 -9.73
N ARG A 59 -1.14 9.77 -9.14
CA ARG A 59 -2.05 10.81 -9.65
C ARG A 59 -1.54 12.23 -9.47
N SER A 60 -0.62 12.49 -8.55
CA SER A 60 -0.03 13.83 -8.39
C SER A 60 1.09 14.10 -9.40
N VAL A 61 1.78 13.05 -9.85
CA VAL A 61 2.87 13.15 -10.83
C VAL A 61 2.36 13.09 -12.28
N PHE A 62 1.33 12.27 -12.54
CA PHE A 62 0.73 12.13 -13.86
C PHE A 62 -0.53 13.00 -14.00
N PRO A 63 -0.81 13.55 -15.19
CA PRO A 63 -0.17 13.28 -16.47
C PRO A 63 1.15 14.04 -16.69
N ILE A 64 2.08 13.40 -17.40
CA ILE A 64 3.32 14.04 -17.87
C ILE A 64 3.15 14.38 -19.35
N ARG A 65 3.40 15.64 -19.72
CA ARG A 65 3.31 16.13 -21.11
C ARG A 65 4.69 16.44 -21.66
N ASP A 66 4.88 16.16 -22.93
CA ASP A 66 6.06 16.62 -23.67
C ASP A 66 6.01 18.14 -23.91
N PHE A 67 7.17 18.77 -24.09
CA PHE A 67 7.29 20.21 -24.34
C PHE A 67 6.53 20.66 -25.60
N GLY A 68 6.46 19.80 -26.62
CA GLY A 68 5.72 20.07 -27.85
C GLY A 68 4.21 19.80 -27.74
N GLU A 69 3.73 19.34 -26.58
CA GLU A 69 2.34 18.91 -26.33
C GLU A 69 1.80 17.88 -27.35
N ARG A 70 2.69 17.17 -28.06
CA ARG A 70 2.36 16.11 -29.02
C ARG A 70 2.13 14.76 -28.37
N ALA A 71 2.50 14.59 -27.10
CA ALA A 71 2.30 13.36 -26.37
C ALA A 71 2.06 13.60 -24.88
N GLN A 72 1.26 12.72 -24.28
CA GLN A 72 0.94 12.71 -22.85
C GLN A 72 1.02 11.27 -22.31
N LEU A 73 1.68 11.09 -21.18
CA LEU A 73 1.64 9.84 -20.41
C LEU A 73 0.60 9.96 -19.29
N GLU A 74 -0.28 8.97 -19.21
CA GLU A 74 -1.29 8.83 -18.17
C GLU A 74 -1.05 7.58 -17.34
N PHE A 75 -1.31 7.70 -16.04
CA PHE A 75 -1.33 6.56 -15.14
C PHE A 75 -2.69 5.87 -15.17
N VAL A 76 -2.71 4.55 -15.38
CA VAL A 76 -3.95 3.75 -15.42
C VAL A 76 -4.14 2.99 -14.10
N ARG A 77 -3.14 2.19 -13.71
CA ARG A 77 -3.18 1.36 -12.50
C ARG A 77 -1.80 0.87 -12.11
N TYR A 78 -1.66 0.39 -10.87
CA TYR A 78 -0.51 -0.40 -10.43
C TYR A 78 -0.95 -1.73 -9.80
N ALA A 79 -0.05 -2.71 -9.81
CA ALA A 79 -0.21 -4.00 -9.17
C ALA A 79 1.11 -4.48 -8.58
N PHE A 80 1.04 -5.19 -7.45
CA PHE A 80 2.20 -5.87 -6.87
C PHE A 80 2.27 -7.30 -7.36
N GLU A 81 3.49 -7.76 -7.61
CA GLU A 81 3.75 -9.19 -7.80
C GLU A 81 4.14 -9.83 -6.47
N LEU A 82 4.05 -11.16 -6.42
CA LEU A 82 4.46 -11.90 -5.24
C LEU A 82 5.98 -11.71 -4.98
N PRO A 83 6.39 -11.63 -3.70
CA PRO A 83 7.79 -11.67 -3.33
C PRO A 83 8.49 -12.90 -3.91
N LYS A 84 9.74 -12.73 -4.32
CA LYS A 84 10.53 -13.82 -4.95
C LYS A 84 10.91 -14.93 -3.96
N TYR A 85 11.07 -14.57 -2.69
CA TYR A 85 11.53 -15.45 -1.62
C TYR A 85 10.70 -15.19 -0.37
N ASP A 86 10.70 -16.14 0.56
CA ASP A 86 10.05 -15.97 1.85
C ASP A 86 10.94 -15.20 2.85
N VAL A 87 10.39 -14.94 4.03
CA VAL A 87 11.09 -14.16 5.06
C VAL A 87 12.28 -14.92 5.64
N GLU A 88 12.18 -16.24 5.83
CA GLU A 88 13.25 -17.05 6.43
C GLU A 88 14.46 -17.16 5.49
N GLU A 89 14.23 -17.39 4.20
CA GLU A 89 15.28 -17.44 3.17
C GLU A 89 15.97 -16.09 3.01
N CYS A 90 15.21 -14.99 3.02
CA CYS A 90 15.79 -13.64 2.99
C CYS A 90 16.70 -13.39 4.20
N GLN A 91 16.29 -13.79 5.41
CA GLN A 91 17.11 -13.64 6.61
C GLN A 91 18.39 -14.47 6.56
N GLN A 92 18.30 -15.74 6.13
CA GLN A 92 19.45 -16.64 6.07
C GLN A 92 20.49 -16.19 5.03
N ARG A 93 20.05 -15.66 3.89
CA ARG A 93 20.92 -15.25 2.79
C ARG A 93 21.31 -13.77 2.84
N GLY A 94 20.83 -13.01 3.82
CA GLY A 94 21.09 -11.57 3.93
C GLY A 94 20.49 -10.75 2.79
N MET A 95 19.33 -11.18 2.26
CA MET A 95 18.62 -10.50 1.17
C MET A 95 17.47 -9.64 1.72
N THR A 96 17.01 -8.67 0.93
CA THR A 96 15.84 -7.86 1.26
C THR A 96 14.55 -8.56 0.85
N TYR A 97 13.61 -8.72 1.78
CA TYR A 97 12.26 -9.19 1.49
C TYR A 97 11.45 -8.07 0.82
N ALA A 98 11.09 -8.23 -0.45
CA ALA A 98 10.39 -7.21 -1.22
C ALA A 98 9.53 -7.82 -2.35
N ALA A 99 8.49 -7.07 -2.71
CA ALA A 99 7.58 -7.37 -3.82
C ALA A 99 7.82 -6.38 -4.98
N PRO A 100 7.89 -6.84 -6.25
CA PRO A 100 7.94 -5.94 -7.40
C PRO A 100 6.64 -5.14 -7.58
N LEU A 101 6.76 -3.85 -7.89
CA LEU A 101 5.64 -2.97 -8.26
C LEU A 101 5.59 -2.79 -9.78
N LYS A 102 4.48 -3.19 -10.41
CA LYS A 102 4.23 -2.98 -11.85
C LYS A 102 3.20 -1.88 -12.06
N VAL A 103 3.51 -0.94 -12.94
CA VAL A 103 2.66 0.20 -13.27
C VAL A 103 2.23 0.12 -14.72
N THR A 104 0.93 0.26 -14.98
CA THR A 104 0.36 0.37 -16.34
C THR A 104 0.18 1.83 -16.67
N LEU A 105 0.91 2.29 -17.69
CA LEU A 105 0.81 3.64 -18.24
C LEU A 105 0.16 3.60 -19.62
N ARG A 106 -0.54 4.68 -19.97
CA ARG A 106 -1.11 4.90 -21.29
C ARG A 106 -0.41 6.08 -21.93
N LEU A 107 0.12 5.86 -23.14
CA LEU A 107 0.65 6.93 -23.97
C LEU A 107 -0.45 7.41 -24.92
N ILE A 108 -0.73 8.71 -24.89
CA ILE A 108 -1.62 9.40 -25.81
C ILE A 108 -0.74 10.27 -26.72
N VAL A 109 -0.93 10.15 -28.03
CA VAL A 109 -0.25 10.97 -29.04
C VAL A 109 -1.30 11.88 -29.66
N PHE A 110 -0.96 13.15 -29.83
CA PHE A 110 -1.83 14.15 -30.44
C PHE A 110 -1.28 14.51 -31.82
N ASP A 111 -2.16 14.50 -32.82
CA ASP A 111 -1.89 15.14 -34.11
C ASP A 111 -2.26 16.62 -33.99
N VAL A 112 -1.28 17.50 -34.21
CA VAL A 112 -1.40 18.94 -34.02
C VAL A 112 -1.35 19.60 -35.39
N ASN A 113 -2.48 20.15 -35.82
CA ASN A 113 -2.54 20.90 -37.07
C ASN A 113 -2.01 22.33 -36.85
N GLU A 114 -0.83 22.63 -37.41
CA GLU A 114 -0.09 23.90 -37.22
C GLU A 114 -0.86 25.15 -37.69
N GLU A 115 -1.86 25.01 -38.58
CA GLU A 115 -2.64 26.14 -39.11
C GLU A 115 -3.87 26.49 -38.26
N THR A 116 -4.43 25.53 -37.52
CA THR A 116 -5.70 25.71 -36.78
C THR A 116 -5.55 25.53 -35.27
N GLY A 117 -4.42 24.98 -34.80
CA GLY A 117 -4.19 24.66 -33.39
C GLY A 117 -5.11 23.56 -32.84
N ALA A 118 -5.93 22.93 -33.70
CA ALA A 118 -6.80 21.83 -33.33
C ALA A 118 -5.97 20.58 -33.01
N ARG A 119 -6.38 19.86 -31.96
CA ARG A 119 -5.72 18.64 -31.48
C ARG A 119 -6.67 17.47 -31.63
N SER A 120 -6.25 16.46 -32.37
CA SER A 120 -6.94 15.17 -32.45
C SER A 120 -6.07 14.07 -31.82
N VAL A 121 -6.73 13.06 -31.23
CA VAL A 121 -6.11 11.86 -30.67
C VAL A 121 -6.14 10.74 -31.70
#